data_AF-A0A1M2YUN7-F1
#
_entry.id   AF-A0A1M2YUN7-F1
#
_cell.length_a   1.000
_cell.length_b   1.000
_cell.length_c   1.000
_cell.angle_alpha   90.00
_cell.angle_beta   90.00
_cell.angle_gamma   90.00
#
_symmetry.space_group_name_H-M   'P 1'
#
loop_
_entity.id
_entity.type
_entity.pdbx_description
1 polymer ?
#
loop_
_entity_poly.entity_id
_entity_poly.type
_entity_poly.pdbx_seq_one_letter_code
_entity_poly.pdbx_strand_id
1 'polypeptide(L)'
;MVASRETLQDIAAERQLQPATLERVIRLIDILDAFGADTLIGPRVALKGGTALNVFHSDLDRLSVDIDVNYVGAVEKEQMDADRPGLEDRIERLMESKGYAARREPSEHAGGKWIYRYASALGGAGTIEIDINYLYRGPLYGVDRMPSVAIGSYQATNVPVLDIHEIVAGKMVALITRRTARDLFDAHRIIAMPSLDWAKIKVATLMIGACAKSFDWRTASPAAIGCEVGDITGKLTMCLHDRYFDAFGGPATWIENVTAECQEKLAPLFQLTTGESEFLDAVLDRGEIDASPLGVPERVRDAIEASPALRWKAQNVKAWKSGDKSLAPRTRRGRRRDRQPPAPTGALKGDEK
;
A
#
# COMPACT_ATOMS: atom_id res chain seq x y z
N MET A 1 -5.70 -16.50 -16.55
CA MET A 1 -6.94 -17.29 -16.67
C MET A 1 -8.08 -16.55 -15.99
N VAL A 2 -9.29 -16.56 -16.56
CA VAL A 2 -10.46 -15.94 -15.94
C VAL A 2 -11.36 -17.04 -15.38
N ALA A 3 -11.72 -16.96 -14.11
CA ALA A 3 -12.60 -17.93 -13.48
C ALA A 3 -14.02 -17.84 -14.03
N SER A 4 -14.64 -19.00 -14.28
CA SER A 4 -16.06 -19.05 -14.67
C SER A 4 -16.96 -18.60 -13.51
N ARG A 5 -18.19 -18.19 -13.81
CA ARG A 5 -19.17 -17.80 -12.79
C ARG A 5 -19.43 -18.92 -11.80
N GLU A 6 -19.62 -20.15 -12.30
CA GLU A 6 -19.87 -21.34 -11.50
C GLU A 6 -18.68 -21.63 -10.57
N THR A 7 -17.47 -21.70 -11.12
CA THR A 7 -16.24 -21.92 -10.33
C THR A 7 -16.04 -20.86 -9.25
N LEU A 8 -16.32 -19.58 -9.55
CA LEU A 8 -16.26 -18.52 -8.56
C LEU A 8 -17.28 -18.70 -7.43
N GLN A 9 -18.51 -19.08 -7.78
CA GLN A 9 -19.57 -19.31 -6.80
C GLN A 9 -19.25 -20.51 -5.91
N ASP A 10 -18.69 -21.59 -6.47
CA ASP A 10 -18.32 -22.78 -5.73
C ASP A 10 -17.21 -22.49 -4.71
N ILE A 11 -16.11 -21.87 -5.15
CA ILE A 11 -14.99 -21.51 -4.25
C ILE A 11 -15.46 -20.49 -3.19
N ALA A 12 -16.28 -19.53 -3.59
CA ALA A 12 -16.83 -18.53 -2.67
C ALA A 12 -17.71 -19.19 -1.60
N ALA A 13 -18.57 -20.15 -1.98
CA ALA A 13 -19.40 -20.87 -1.03
C ALA A 13 -18.57 -21.76 -0.09
N GLU A 14 -17.59 -22.49 -0.64
CA GLU A 14 -16.68 -23.35 0.14
C GLU A 14 -15.92 -22.55 1.20
N ARG A 15 -15.37 -21.39 0.82
CA ARG A 15 -14.57 -20.53 1.71
C ARG A 15 -15.40 -19.49 2.45
N GLN A 16 -16.72 -19.44 2.22
CA GLN A 16 -17.65 -18.45 2.79
C GLN A 16 -17.24 -17.00 2.49
N LEU A 17 -16.74 -16.72 1.29
CA LEU A 17 -16.24 -15.43 0.87
C LEU A 17 -17.20 -14.72 -0.08
N GLN A 18 -17.12 -13.40 -0.15
CA GLN A 18 -17.89 -12.61 -1.12
C GLN A 18 -17.39 -12.87 -2.56
N PRO A 19 -18.23 -13.38 -3.49
CA PRO A 19 -17.78 -13.81 -4.82
C PRO A 19 -17.10 -12.69 -5.64
N ALA A 20 -17.61 -11.46 -5.55
CA ALA A 20 -17.04 -10.33 -6.28
C ALA A 20 -15.64 -9.95 -5.78
N THR A 21 -15.42 -10.00 -4.46
CA THR A 21 -14.09 -9.78 -3.86
C THR A 21 -13.15 -10.92 -4.21
N LEU A 22 -13.63 -12.16 -4.17
CA LEU A 22 -12.85 -13.34 -4.54
C LEU A 22 -12.39 -13.29 -6.00
N GLU A 23 -13.25 -12.88 -6.94
CA GLU A 23 -12.87 -12.69 -8.34
C GLU A 23 -11.71 -11.68 -8.47
N ARG A 24 -11.75 -10.58 -7.72
CA ARG A 24 -10.66 -9.59 -7.71
C ARG A 24 -9.34 -10.20 -7.25
N VAL A 25 -9.36 -11.04 -6.21
CA VAL A 25 -8.14 -11.71 -5.70
C VAL A 25 -7.59 -12.71 -6.72
N ILE A 26 -8.45 -13.54 -7.34
CA ILE A 26 -8.03 -14.49 -8.37
C ILE A 26 -7.39 -13.77 -9.56
N ARG A 27 -8.00 -12.67 -10.02
CA ARG A 27 -7.45 -11.84 -11.10
C ARG A 27 -6.14 -11.17 -10.71
N LEU A 28 -6.04 -10.70 -9.48
CA LEU A 28 -4.81 -10.14 -8.94
C LEU A 28 -3.68 -11.20 -8.97
N ILE A 29 -3.96 -12.44 -8.57
CA ILE A 29 -2.98 -13.54 -8.61
C ILE A 29 -2.49 -13.78 -10.06
N ASP A 30 -3.40 -13.78 -11.04
CA ASP A 30 -3.04 -13.92 -12.47
C ASP A 30 -2.16 -12.76 -12.99
N ILE A 31 -2.39 -11.53 -12.50
CA ILE A 31 -1.56 -10.37 -12.83
C ILE A 31 -0.18 -10.50 -12.18
N LEU A 32 -0.12 -10.90 -10.91
CA LEU A 32 1.15 -11.07 -10.19
C LEU A 32 2.01 -12.17 -10.80
N ASP A 33 1.42 -13.27 -11.23
CA ASP A 33 2.13 -14.34 -11.95
C ASP A 33 2.72 -13.82 -13.27
N ALA A 34 1.94 -13.05 -14.03
CA ALA A 34 2.40 -12.42 -15.26
C ALA A 34 3.51 -11.38 -15.02
N PHE A 35 3.42 -10.58 -13.94
CA PHE A 35 4.48 -9.65 -13.55
C PHE A 35 5.76 -10.39 -13.19
N GLY A 36 5.66 -11.46 -12.41
CA GLY A 36 6.80 -12.27 -11.99
C GLY A 36 7.52 -12.96 -13.16
N ALA A 37 6.78 -13.37 -14.19
CA ALA A 37 7.27 -14.03 -15.39
C ALA A 37 7.82 -13.05 -16.46
N ASP A 38 7.41 -11.79 -16.43
CA ASP A 38 7.84 -10.79 -17.41
C ASP A 38 9.31 -10.37 -17.19
N THR A 39 10.11 -10.48 -18.25
CA THR A 39 11.56 -10.20 -18.20
C THR A 39 11.93 -8.74 -17.92
N LEU A 40 11.01 -7.79 -18.14
CA LEU A 40 11.23 -6.37 -17.86
C LEU A 40 10.66 -6.00 -16.48
N ILE A 41 9.42 -6.43 -16.19
CA ILE A 41 8.70 -6.07 -14.96
C ILE A 41 9.27 -6.82 -13.76
N GLY A 42 9.37 -8.15 -13.83
CA GLY A 42 9.69 -9.01 -12.70
C GLY A 42 10.99 -8.66 -11.96
N PRO A 43 12.09 -8.29 -12.65
CA PRO A 43 13.32 -7.85 -11.97
C PRO A 43 13.24 -6.44 -11.36
N ARG A 44 12.22 -5.64 -11.70
CA ARG A 44 12.14 -4.22 -11.36
C ARG A 44 11.06 -3.88 -10.34
N VAL A 45 10.22 -4.82 -9.95
CA VAL A 45 9.14 -4.58 -8.99
C VAL A 45 9.19 -5.60 -7.86
N ALA A 46 8.81 -5.17 -6.66
CA ALA A 46 8.62 -6.04 -5.50
C ALA A 46 7.27 -5.73 -4.84
N LEU A 47 6.46 -6.77 -4.64
CA LEU A 47 5.15 -6.66 -4.02
C LEU A 47 5.27 -6.31 -2.53
N LYS A 48 4.36 -5.45 -2.07
CA LYS A 48 4.25 -5.05 -0.67
C LYS A 48 2.80 -4.93 -0.23
N GLY A 49 2.60 -4.38 0.98
CA GLY A 49 1.28 -3.96 1.44
C GLY A 49 0.39 -5.12 1.89
N GLY A 50 -0.93 -4.91 1.83
CA GLY A 50 -1.90 -5.91 2.32
C GLY A 50 -1.93 -7.18 1.50
N THR A 51 -1.65 -7.06 0.20
CA THR A 51 -1.65 -8.20 -0.72
C THR A 51 -0.43 -9.07 -0.49
N ALA A 52 0.76 -8.49 -0.33
CA ALA A 52 1.94 -9.28 0.07
C ALA A 52 1.68 -10.05 1.37
N LEU A 53 1.17 -9.37 2.41
CA LEU A 53 0.86 -10.00 3.69
C LEU A 53 -0.13 -11.17 3.54
N ASN A 54 -1.32 -10.89 3.00
CA ASN A 54 -2.43 -11.86 3.03
C ASN A 54 -2.29 -12.98 2.00
N VAL A 55 -1.73 -12.70 0.82
CA VAL A 55 -1.66 -13.68 -0.28
C VAL A 55 -0.41 -14.55 -0.20
N PHE A 56 0.66 -14.10 0.48
CA PHE A 56 1.94 -14.81 0.54
C PHE A 56 2.35 -15.27 1.94
N HIS A 57 1.86 -14.62 3.00
CA HIS A 57 2.30 -14.90 4.38
C HIS A 57 1.19 -15.29 5.37
N SER A 58 -0.09 -15.14 5.01
CA SER A 58 -1.20 -15.32 5.97
C SER A 58 -2.36 -16.17 5.43
N ASP A 59 -2.10 -17.02 4.42
CA ASP A 59 -3.08 -17.99 3.90
C ASP A 59 -4.49 -17.43 3.62
N LEU A 60 -4.55 -16.18 3.13
CA LEU A 60 -5.80 -15.44 2.90
C LEU A 60 -6.69 -15.22 4.13
N ASP A 61 -6.11 -14.99 5.31
CA ASP A 61 -6.83 -14.56 6.52
C ASP A 61 -7.86 -13.45 6.24
N ARG A 62 -7.55 -12.55 5.31
CA ARG A 62 -8.54 -11.72 4.61
C ARG A 62 -8.18 -11.52 3.14
N LEU A 63 -9.17 -11.18 2.33
CA LEU A 63 -8.97 -10.76 0.96
C LEU A 63 -8.30 -9.37 0.90
N SER A 64 -7.36 -9.22 -0.03
CA SER A 64 -6.70 -7.97 -0.38
C SER A 64 -6.76 -7.78 -1.88
N VAL A 65 -7.11 -6.58 -2.34
CA VAL A 65 -7.68 -6.37 -3.68
C VAL A 65 -6.95 -5.31 -4.51
N ASP A 66 -5.82 -4.82 -3.99
CA ASP A 66 -4.99 -3.79 -4.60
C ASP A 66 -3.57 -4.34 -4.79
N ILE A 67 -2.88 -3.95 -5.87
CA ILE A 67 -1.49 -4.35 -6.13
C ILE A 67 -0.59 -3.17 -5.78
N ASP A 68 0.04 -3.22 -4.61
CA ASP A 68 1.05 -2.24 -4.19
C ASP A 68 2.44 -2.82 -4.45
N VAL A 69 3.24 -2.17 -5.30
CA VAL A 69 4.63 -2.57 -5.56
C VAL A 69 5.60 -1.41 -5.32
N ASN A 70 6.81 -1.73 -4.87
CA ASN A 70 7.94 -0.83 -4.97
C ASN A 70 8.68 -1.12 -6.28
N TYR A 71 9.13 -0.08 -7.00
CA TYR A 71 10.18 -0.24 -7.99
C TYR A 71 11.48 -0.60 -7.27
N VAL A 72 12.24 -1.58 -7.74
CA VAL A 72 13.49 -2.07 -7.14
C VAL A 72 14.61 -2.28 -8.17
N GLY A 73 14.42 -1.82 -9.42
CA GLY A 73 15.39 -2.03 -10.50
C GLY A 73 16.70 -1.27 -10.34
N ALA A 74 16.68 -0.13 -9.65
CA ALA A 74 17.87 0.67 -9.36
C ALA A 74 17.63 1.61 -8.17
N VAL A 75 18.64 1.82 -7.32
CA VAL A 75 18.60 2.84 -6.25
C VAL A 75 18.85 4.24 -6.82
N GLU A 76 19.78 4.34 -7.78
CA GLU A 76 20.14 5.61 -8.43
C GLU A 76 18.96 6.24 -9.15
N LYS A 77 18.78 7.54 -8.95
CA LYS A 77 17.61 8.27 -9.45
C LYS A 77 17.62 8.32 -10.98
N GLU A 78 18.77 8.53 -11.58
CA GLU A 78 18.98 8.66 -13.02
C GLU A 78 18.57 7.38 -13.74
N GLN A 79 18.98 6.22 -13.23
CA GLN A 79 18.57 4.93 -13.79
C GLN A 79 17.09 4.64 -13.56
N MET A 80 16.55 4.96 -12.38
CA MET A 80 15.11 4.83 -12.12
C MET A 80 14.26 5.68 -13.07
N ASP A 81 14.68 6.93 -13.32
CA ASP A 81 14.00 7.83 -14.25
C ASP A 81 14.08 7.32 -15.70
N ALA A 82 15.18 6.67 -16.08
CA ALA A 82 15.34 6.02 -17.39
C ALA A 82 14.48 4.75 -17.53
N ASP A 83 14.37 3.94 -16.47
CA ASP A 83 13.60 2.70 -16.46
C ASP A 83 12.08 2.95 -16.45
N ARG A 84 11.64 3.99 -15.73
CA ARG A 84 10.23 4.27 -15.45
C ARG A 84 9.34 4.28 -16.70
N PRO A 85 9.62 5.04 -17.78
CA PRO A 85 8.73 5.06 -18.95
C PRO A 85 8.56 3.68 -19.60
N GLY A 86 9.64 2.90 -19.71
CA GLY A 86 9.61 1.56 -20.29
C GLY A 86 8.89 0.55 -19.40
N LEU A 87 9.03 0.66 -18.08
CA LEU A 87 8.30 -0.16 -17.11
C LEU A 87 6.79 0.11 -17.17
N GLU A 88 6.38 1.37 -17.17
CA GLU A 88 4.97 1.76 -17.18
C GLU A 88 4.28 1.38 -18.51
N ASP A 89 4.91 1.62 -19.66
CA ASP A 89 4.41 1.19 -20.97
C ASP A 89 4.29 -0.34 -21.04
N ARG A 90 5.26 -1.09 -20.51
CA ARG A 90 5.20 -2.55 -20.48
C ARG A 90 4.05 -3.07 -19.63
N ILE A 91 3.82 -2.47 -18.46
CA ILE A 91 2.69 -2.82 -17.60
C ILE A 91 1.36 -2.50 -18.29
N GLU A 92 1.23 -1.32 -18.91
CA GLU A 92 0.01 -0.91 -19.64
C GLU A 92 -0.30 -1.93 -20.76
N ARG A 93 0.68 -2.28 -21.61
CA ARG A 93 0.51 -3.30 -22.67
C ARG A 93 0.20 -4.69 -22.12
N LEU A 94 0.84 -5.10 -21.02
CA LEU A 94 0.56 -6.39 -20.41
C LEU A 94 -0.90 -6.44 -19.92
N MET A 95 -1.37 -5.38 -19.26
CA MET A 95 -2.75 -5.27 -18.80
C MET A 95 -3.74 -5.27 -19.97
N GLU A 96 -3.48 -4.50 -21.03
CA GLU A 96 -4.30 -4.50 -22.26
C GLU A 96 -4.37 -5.89 -22.90
N SER A 97 -3.24 -6.60 -23.00
CA SER A 97 -3.19 -7.95 -23.57
C SER A 97 -4.02 -8.97 -22.78
N LYS A 98 -4.26 -8.70 -21.49
CA LYS A 98 -5.11 -9.52 -20.61
C LYS A 98 -6.56 -9.04 -20.56
N GLY A 99 -6.95 -8.09 -21.41
CA GLY A 99 -8.32 -7.59 -21.55
C GLY A 99 -8.71 -6.53 -20.52
N TYR A 100 -7.74 -5.87 -19.88
CA TYR A 100 -7.99 -4.76 -18.98
C TYR A 100 -7.95 -3.43 -19.72
N ALA A 101 -8.86 -2.52 -19.35
CA ALA A 101 -8.89 -1.15 -19.89
C ALA A 101 -8.49 -0.14 -18.81
N ALA A 102 -7.45 0.64 -19.06
CA ALA A 102 -7.01 1.69 -18.14
C ALA A 102 -8.05 2.82 -18.04
N ARG A 103 -8.39 3.23 -16.83
CA ARG A 103 -9.03 4.52 -16.56
C ARG A 103 -7.97 5.49 -16.08
N ARG A 104 -7.47 6.37 -16.96
CA ARG A 104 -6.62 7.49 -16.53
C ARG A 104 -7.49 8.57 -15.87
N GLU A 105 -7.41 8.71 -14.56
CA GLU A 105 -7.71 9.99 -13.92
C GLU A 105 -6.57 10.98 -14.20
N PRO A 106 -6.83 12.30 -14.28
CA PRO A 106 -5.76 13.29 -14.44
C PRO A 106 -4.73 13.14 -13.30
N SER A 107 -3.52 12.72 -13.64
CA SER A 107 -2.47 12.38 -12.67
C SER A 107 -1.93 13.62 -11.95
N GLU A 108 -2.18 13.75 -10.64
CA GLU A 108 -1.55 14.76 -9.78
C GLU A 108 -0.38 14.23 -8.93
N HIS A 109 0.05 12.97 -9.06
CA HIS A 109 1.04 12.39 -8.15
C HIS A 109 2.25 11.80 -8.85
N ALA A 110 3.44 12.00 -8.26
CA ALA A 110 4.74 11.48 -8.68
C ALA A 110 4.91 9.95 -8.50
N GLY A 111 3.80 9.22 -8.34
CA GLY A 111 3.67 7.77 -8.28
C GLY A 111 2.50 7.36 -9.16
N GLY A 112 2.68 6.29 -9.93
CA GLY A 112 1.65 5.84 -10.86
C GLY A 112 0.63 4.99 -10.12
N LYS A 113 -0.56 5.54 -9.92
CA LYS A 113 -1.75 4.76 -9.54
C LYS A 113 -2.58 4.54 -10.79
N TRP A 114 -2.78 3.28 -11.16
CA TRP A 114 -3.63 2.87 -12.27
C TRP A 114 -4.88 2.18 -11.76
N ILE A 115 -6.02 2.50 -12.36
CA ILE A 115 -7.28 1.78 -12.15
C ILE A 115 -7.65 1.10 -13.46
N TYR A 116 -7.60 -0.23 -13.47
CA TYR A 116 -7.90 -1.05 -14.63
C TYR A 116 -9.30 -1.67 -14.50
N ARG A 117 -10.14 -1.49 -15.52
CA ARG A 117 -11.47 -2.10 -15.60
C ARG A 117 -11.41 -3.44 -16.33
N TYR A 118 -12.26 -4.37 -15.92
CA TYR A 118 -12.45 -5.66 -16.58
C TYR A 118 -13.92 -6.07 -16.56
N ALA A 119 -14.33 -6.93 -17.50
CA ALA A 119 -15.66 -7.54 -17.50
C ALA A 119 -15.72 -8.66 -16.44
N SER A 120 -16.60 -8.51 -15.44
CA SER A 120 -16.73 -9.49 -14.35
C SER A 120 -17.45 -10.74 -14.82
N ALA A 121 -17.00 -11.91 -14.37
CA ALA A 121 -17.68 -13.17 -14.60
C ALA A 121 -19.08 -13.23 -13.93
N LEU A 122 -19.31 -12.40 -12.92
CA LEU A 122 -20.62 -12.25 -12.26
C LEU A 122 -21.56 -11.31 -13.03
N GLY A 123 -21.09 -10.69 -14.11
CA GLY A 123 -21.78 -9.64 -14.86
C GLY A 123 -21.34 -8.23 -14.45
N GLY A 124 -21.43 -7.28 -15.39
CA GLY A 124 -20.98 -5.91 -15.18
C GLY A 124 -19.45 -5.74 -15.28
N ALA A 125 -18.92 -4.71 -14.62
CA ALA A 125 -17.50 -4.39 -14.65
C ALA A 125 -16.90 -4.34 -13.23
N GLY A 126 -15.71 -4.91 -13.07
CA GLY A 126 -14.89 -4.80 -11.88
C GLY A 126 -13.67 -3.90 -12.11
N THR A 127 -12.93 -3.61 -11.04
CA THR A 127 -11.69 -2.84 -11.09
C THR A 127 -10.56 -3.48 -10.30
N ILE A 128 -9.33 -3.31 -10.79
CA ILE A 128 -8.08 -3.60 -10.07
C ILE A 128 -7.26 -2.33 -10.03
N GLU A 129 -6.70 -2.04 -8.86
CA GLU A 129 -5.77 -0.93 -8.67
C GLU A 129 -4.33 -1.46 -8.64
N ILE A 130 -3.43 -0.75 -9.32
CA ILE A 130 -1.99 -0.98 -9.27
C ILE A 130 -1.34 0.34 -8.86
N ASP A 131 -0.57 0.34 -7.76
CA ASP A 131 0.23 1.49 -7.31
C ASP A 131 1.72 1.12 -7.34
N ILE A 132 2.50 1.95 -8.04
CA ILE A 132 3.96 1.77 -8.12
C ILE A 132 4.64 2.91 -7.34
N ASN A 133 5.35 2.51 -6.30
CA ASN A 133 6.15 3.40 -5.49
C ASN A 133 7.62 3.39 -5.95
N TYR A 134 8.09 4.53 -6.44
CA TYR A 134 9.48 4.72 -6.88
C TYR A 134 10.40 5.31 -5.80
N LEU A 135 9.86 5.66 -4.63
CA LEU A 135 10.64 6.28 -3.56
C LEU A 135 11.31 5.22 -2.67
N TYR A 136 10.60 4.14 -2.35
CA TYR A 136 11.11 3.03 -1.53
C TYR A 136 11.83 1.97 -2.38
N ARG A 137 12.78 2.41 -3.23
CA ARG A 137 13.43 1.59 -4.26
C ARG A 137 14.74 0.90 -3.86
N GLY A 138 15.13 1.05 -2.59
CA GLY A 138 16.19 0.24 -1.98
C GLY A 138 15.57 -0.56 -0.83
N PRO A 139 15.16 -1.83 -1.07
CA PRO A 139 14.63 -2.71 -0.02
C PRO A 139 15.62 -2.87 1.12
N LEU A 140 15.15 -2.78 2.36
CA LEU A 140 16.05 -2.83 3.52
C LEU A 140 16.60 -4.24 3.79
N TYR A 141 15.77 -5.27 3.57
CA TYR A 141 16.12 -6.67 3.86
C TYR A 141 16.11 -7.57 2.63
N GLY A 142 15.81 -7.03 1.45
CA GLY A 142 15.83 -7.74 0.17
C GLY A 142 14.44 -8.07 -0.37
N VAL A 143 14.44 -8.90 -1.41
CA VAL A 143 13.25 -9.34 -2.15
C VAL A 143 13.38 -10.83 -2.34
N ASP A 144 12.36 -11.57 -1.92
CA ASP A 144 12.27 -13.01 -2.14
C ASP A 144 11.32 -13.29 -3.30
N ARG A 145 11.58 -14.37 -4.03
CA ARG A 145 10.65 -14.90 -5.02
C ARG A 145 9.92 -16.10 -4.43
N MET A 146 8.59 -16.03 -4.40
CA MET A 146 7.78 -17.05 -3.75
C MET A 146 6.43 -17.25 -4.46
N PRO A 147 5.81 -18.43 -4.30
CA PRO A 147 4.46 -18.67 -4.78
C PRO A 147 3.43 -17.99 -3.86
N SER A 148 2.28 -17.65 -4.42
CA SER A 148 1.12 -17.27 -3.61
C SER A 148 0.50 -18.50 -2.95
N VAL A 149 -0.38 -18.27 -1.99
CA VAL A 149 -1.45 -19.22 -1.63
C VAL A 149 -2.24 -19.66 -2.87
N ALA A 150 -2.72 -20.91 -2.86
CA ALA A 150 -3.58 -21.45 -3.91
C ALA A 150 -5.07 -21.20 -3.60
N ILE A 151 -5.80 -20.71 -4.59
CA ILE A 151 -7.25 -20.59 -4.57
C ILE A 151 -7.79 -21.52 -5.66
N GLY A 152 -8.24 -22.72 -5.31
CA GLY A 152 -8.55 -23.74 -6.32
C GLY A 152 -7.32 -24.02 -7.18
N SER A 153 -7.42 -23.80 -8.50
CA SER A 153 -6.30 -23.93 -9.46
C SER A 153 -5.52 -22.64 -9.69
N TYR A 154 -5.88 -21.52 -9.04
CA TYR A 154 -5.23 -20.22 -9.23
C TYR A 154 -4.11 -20.04 -8.21
N GLN A 155 -2.88 -19.95 -8.71
CA GLN A 155 -1.69 -19.72 -7.90
C GLN A 155 -0.63 -19.00 -8.75
N ALA A 156 -0.02 -17.95 -8.19
CA ALA A 156 1.16 -17.35 -8.78
C ALA A 156 2.39 -18.11 -8.29
N THR A 157 3.40 -18.29 -9.14
CA THR A 157 4.48 -19.25 -8.86
C THR A 157 5.78 -18.61 -8.41
N ASN A 158 6.10 -17.41 -8.92
CA ASN A 158 7.44 -16.85 -8.82
C ASN A 158 7.41 -15.31 -8.69
N VAL A 159 6.60 -14.82 -7.74
CA VAL A 159 6.37 -13.38 -7.57
C VAL A 159 7.48 -12.78 -6.70
N PRO A 160 8.12 -11.66 -7.10
CA PRO A 160 9.02 -10.92 -6.23
C PRO A 160 8.22 -10.18 -5.14
N VAL A 161 8.49 -10.50 -3.87
CA VAL A 161 7.83 -9.97 -2.68
C VAL A 161 8.89 -9.40 -1.74
N LEU A 162 8.64 -8.22 -1.16
CA LEU A 162 9.54 -7.66 -0.14
C LEU A 162 9.67 -8.61 1.06
N ASP A 163 10.81 -8.54 1.76
CA ASP A 163 10.98 -9.25 3.02
C ASP A 163 9.81 -8.94 4.00
N ILE A 164 9.32 -9.99 4.67
CA ILE A 164 8.16 -9.92 5.56
C ILE A 164 8.31 -8.86 6.67
N HIS A 165 9.51 -8.65 7.20
CA HIS A 165 9.74 -7.67 8.26
C HIS A 165 9.55 -6.24 7.74
N GLU A 166 9.89 -5.97 6.48
CA GLU A 166 9.66 -4.68 5.84
C GLU A 166 8.17 -4.47 5.48
N ILE A 167 7.48 -5.54 5.07
CA ILE A 167 6.01 -5.52 4.86
C ILE A 167 5.31 -5.20 6.18
N VAL A 168 5.65 -5.91 7.26
CA VAL A 168 5.09 -5.71 8.60
C VAL A 168 5.39 -4.31 9.11
N ALA A 169 6.60 -3.79 8.92
CA ALA A 169 6.92 -2.41 9.30
C ALA A 169 6.03 -1.38 8.59
N GLY A 170 5.79 -1.56 7.28
CA GLY A 170 4.83 -0.74 6.54
C GLY A 170 3.41 -0.82 7.11
N LYS A 171 3.00 -1.99 7.61
CA LYS A 171 1.71 -2.18 8.31
C LYS A 171 1.65 -1.49 9.65
N MET A 172 2.72 -1.51 10.43
CA MET A 172 2.79 -0.79 11.71
C MET A 172 2.66 0.71 11.51
N VAL A 173 3.34 1.28 10.50
CA VAL A 173 3.18 2.70 10.17
C VAL A 173 1.77 3.01 9.68
N ALA A 174 1.17 2.15 8.84
CA ALA A 174 -0.20 2.32 8.36
C ALA A 174 -1.25 2.27 9.50
N LEU A 175 -1.08 1.33 10.44
CA LEU A 175 -1.94 1.18 11.62
C LEU A 175 -2.10 2.49 12.39
N ILE A 176 -0.98 3.17 12.62
CA ILE A 176 -0.93 4.42 13.38
C ILE A 176 -1.41 5.61 12.55
N THR A 177 -1.03 5.67 11.27
CA THR A 177 -1.28 6.85 10.44
C THR A 177 -2.67 6.88 9.79
N ARG A 178 -3.35 5.73 9.67
CA ARG A 178 -4.64 5.62 8.96
C ARG A 178 -5.80 5.16 9.84
N ARG A 179 -5.53 4.38 10.90
CA ARG A 179 -6.53 3.87 11.87
C ARG A 179 -7.72 3.17 11.21
N THR A 180 -7.47 2.32 10.21
CA THR A 180 -8.52 1.57 9.49
C THR A 180 -8.73 0.18 10.10
N ALA A 181 -9.94 -0.36 9.92
CA ALA A 181 -10.30 -1.72 10.34
C ALA A 181 -9.43 -2.79 9.67
N ARG A 182 -9.03 -2.58 8.41
CA ARG A 182 -8.09 -3.48 7.70
C ARG A 182 -6.71 -3.47 8.34
N ASP A 183 -6.21 -2.29 8.73
CA ASP A 183 -4.92 -2.18 9.40
C ASP A 183 -4.96 -2.81 10.81
N LEU A 184 -6.06 -2.61 11.56
CA LEU A 184 -6.26 -3.27 12.87
C LEU A 184 -6.35 -4.79 12.74
N PHE A 185 -7.06 -5.29 11.73
CA PHE A 185 -7.11 -6.71 11.42
C PHE A 185 -5.72 -7.27 11.11
N ASP A 186 -4.98 -6.61 10.21
CA ASP A 186 -3.63 -7.04 9.83
C ASP A 186 -2.71 -7.05 11.06
N ALA A 187 -2.78 -6.02 11.92
CA ALA A 187 -2.00 -5.96 13.16
C ALA A 187 -2.30 -7.13 14.10
N HIS A 188 -3.57 -7.48 14.27
CA HIS A 188 -3.99 -8.62 15.08
C HIS A 188 -3.47 -9.97 14.54
N ARG A 189 -3.40 -10.12 13.21
CA ARG A 189 -2.78 -11.31 12.62
C ARG A 189 -1.27 -11.31 12.83
N ILE A 190 -0.62 -10.18 12.60
CA ILE A 190 0.84 -10.02 12.75
C ILE A 190 1.33 -10.37 14.16
N ILE A 191 0.65 -9.90 15.21
CA ILE A 191 1.05 -10.22 16.61
C ILE A 191 0.91 -11.71 16.96
N ALA A 192 0.16 -12.47 16.15
CA ALA A 192 0.00 -13.92 16.28
C ALA A 192 0.91 -14.71 15.32
N MET A 193 1.62 -14.04 14.39
CA MET A 193 2.50 -14.72 13.44
C MET A 193 3.76 -15.25 14.14
N PRO A 194 4.12 -16.52 13.93
CA PRO A 194 5.37 -17.06 14.45
C PRO A 194 6.57 -16.48 13.70
N SER A 195 7.74 -16.56 14.33
CA SER A 195 9.04 -16.36 13.66
C SER A 195 9.31 -14.97 13.07
N LEU A 196 8.61 -13.93 13.52
CA LEU A 196 8.95 -12.55 13.20
C LEU A 196 10.13 -12.03 14.05
N ASP A 197 11.12 -11.45 13.38
CA ASP A 197 12.20 -10.69 14.01
C ASP A 197 11.73 -9.25 14.29
N TRP A 198 11.27 -9.03 15.52
CA TRP A 198 10.77 -7.73 15.96
C TRP A 198 11.83 -6.63 15.98
N ALA A 199 13.12 -6.97 16.09
CA ALA A 199 14.19 -5.97 16.00
C ALA A 199 14.31 -5.43 14.56
N LYS A 200 14.24 -6.30 13.56
CA LYS A 200 14.16 -5.88 12.14
C LYS A 200 12.90 -5.05 11.87
N ILE A 201 11.75 -5.51 12.35
CA ILE A 201 10.49 -4.77 12.17
C ILE A 201 10.60 -3.38 12.77
N LYS A 202 11.16 -3.24 13.98
CA LYS A 202 11.32 -1.94 14.64
C LYS A 202 12.22 -1.00 13.83
N VAL A 203 13.38 -1.47 13.37
CA VAL A 203 14.30 -0.67 12.55
C VAL A 203 13.63 -0.21 11.24
N ALA A 204 12.99 -1.13 10.51
CA ALA A 204 12.26 -0.78 9.29
C ALA A 204 11.10 0.20 9.58
N THR A 205 10.41 0.03 10.71
CA THR A 205 9.33 0.92 11.15
C THR A 205 9.83 2.33 11.41
N LEU A 206 11.01 2.47 12.04
CA LEU A 206 11.65 3.77 12.26
C LEU A 206 12.00 4.46 10.94
N MET A 207 12.61 3.73 9.99
CA MET A 207 12.94 4.27 8.67
C MET A 207 11.68 4.72 7.90
N ILE A 208 10.65 3.86 7.82
CA ILE A 208 9.41 4.17 7.09
C ILE A 208 8.63 5.28 7.81
N GLY A 209 8.59 5.24 9.15
CA GLY A 209 7.93 6.23 10.00
C GLY A 209 8.56 7.62 9.88
N ALA A 210 9.89 7.71 9.88
CA ALA A 210 10.61 8.97 9.63
C ALA A 210 10.26 9.57 8.26
N CYS A 211 9.99 8.72 7.27
CA CYS A 211 9.57 9.13 5.92
C CYS A 211 8.09 9.52 5.80
N ALA A 212 7.28 9.39 6.86
CA ALA A 212 5.88 9.77 6.83
C ALA A 212 5.73 11.27 6.52
N LYS A 213 4.80 11.60 5.61
CA LYS A 213 4.61 12.98 5.11
C LYS A 213 3.98 13.90 6.15
N SER A 214 2.98 13.40 6.87
CA SER A 214 2.09 14.20 7.72
C SER A 214 1.99 13.65 9.14
N PHE A 215 2.96 12.84 9.57
CA PHE A 215 2.98 12.23 10.89
C PHE A 215 4.40 12.26 11.45
N ASP A 216 4.56 12.70 12.70
CA ASP A 216 5.84 12.63 13.41
C ASP A 216 5.89 11.32 14.21
N TRP A 217 6.74 10.39 13.76
CA TRP A 217 6.83 9.06 14.36
C TRP A 217 7.24 9.06 15.84
N ARG A 218 7.90 10.13 16.31
CA ARG A 218 8.26 10.28 17.74
C ARG A 218 7.02 10.39 18.64
N THR A 219 5.87 10.77 18.05
CA THR A 219 4.58 10.87 18.75
C THR A 219 3.74 9.60 18.65
N ALA A 220 4.21 8.58 17.92
CA ALA A 220 3.51 7.31 17.81
C ALA A 220 3.38 6.65 19.19
N SER A 221 2.19 6.14 19.49
CA SER A 221 1.94 5.43 20.74
C SER A 221 0.89 4.33 20.55
N PRO A 222 0.85 3.34 21.46
CA PRO A 222 -0.21 2.32 21.44
C PRO A 222 -1.61 2.93 21.46
N ALA A 223 -1.82 4.06 22.15
CA ALA A 223 -3.12 4.72 22.25
C ALA A 223 -3.70 5.16 20.89
N ALA A 224 -2.88 5.28 19.84
CA ALA A 224 -3.36 5.57 18.48
C ALA A 224 -3.97 4.35 17.79
N ILE A 225 -3.69 3.13 18.26
CA ILE A 225 -4.21 1.88 17.71
C ILE A 225 -5.72 1.80 17.96
N GLY A 226 -6.46 1.48 16.89
CA GLY A 226 -7.90 1.29 16.91
C GLY A 226 -8.52 1.62 15.56
N CYS A 227 -9.83 1.43 15.43
CA CYS A 227 -10.61 1.84 14.28
C CYS A 227 -12.06 2.15 14.70
N GLU A 228 -12.83 2.74 13.78
CA GLU A 228 -14.26 3.00 13.98
C GLU A 228 -15.11 1.86 13.44
N VAL A 229 -16.25 1.57 14.09
CA VAL A 229 -17.19 0.51 13.67
C VAL A 229 -17.65 0.69 12.23
N GLY A 230 -17.89 1.94 11.78
CA GLY A 230 -18.30 2.22 10.40
C GLY A 230 -17.27 1.77 9.35
N ASP A 231 -15.98 1.72 9.71
CA ASP A 231 -14.93 1.26 8.80
C ASP A 231 -14.97 -0.25 8.55
N ILE A 232 -15.52 -1.03 9.50
CA ILE A 232 -15.70 -2.47 9.35
C ILE A 232 -16.69 -2.77 8.23
N THR A 233 -17.90 -2.25 8.34
CA THR A 233 -18.99 -2.55 7.39
C THR A 233 -18.64 -2.09 5.98
N GLY A 234 -17.94 -0.96 5.84
CA GLY A 234 -17.58 -0.40 4.55
C GLY A 234 -16.35 -1.01 3.88
N LYS A 235 -15.42 -1.61 4.63
CA LYS A 235 -14.09 -1.99 4.09
C LYS A 235 -13.61 -3.38 4.47
N LEU A 236 -13.91 -3.86 5.67
CA LEU A 236 -13.38 -5.13 6.18
C LEU A 236 -14.33 -6.30 5.95
N THR A 237 -15.63 -6.14 6.18
CA THR A 237 -16.62 -7.24 6.07
C THR A 237 -16.56 -7.96 4.72
N MET A 238 -16.46 -7.22 3.61
CA MET A 238 -16.39 -7.80 2.26
C MET A 238 -15.09 -8.57 1.97
N CYS A 239 -14.11 -8.47 2.84
CA CYS A 239 -12.80 -9.10 2.73
C CYS A 239 -12.65 -10.33 3.65
N LEU A 240 -13.64 -10.61 4.51
CA LEU A 240 -13.57 -11.71 5.46
C LEU A 240 -14.55 -12.81 5.08
N HIS A 241 -14.39 -13.97 5.71
CA HIS A 241 -15.43 -14.99 5.65
C HIS A 241 -16.71 -14.49 6.35
N ASP A 242 -17.84 -14.98 5.87
CA ASP A 242 -19.14 -14.64 6.42
C ASP A 242 -19.19 -14.95 7.92
N ARG A 243 -19.84 -14.08 8.69
CA ARG A 243 -20.01 -14.25 10.14
C ARG A 243 -18.70 -14.26 10.95
N TYR A 244 -17.57 -13.78 10.40
CA TYR A 244 -16.29 -13.66 11.12
C TYR A 244 -16.42 -13.05 12.52
N PHE A 245 -17.23 -12.01 12.67
CA PHE A 245 -17.39 -11.28 13.93
C PHE A 245 -18.26 -12.00 14.97
N ASP A 246 -18.99 -13.06 14.60
CA ASP A 246 -19.87 -13.79 15.53
C ASP A 246 -19.06 -14.45 16.65
N ALA A 247 -17.86 -14.94 16.33
CA ALA A 247 -16.92 -15.50 17.30
C ALA A 247 -16.49 -14.50 18.39
N PHE A 248 -16.66 -13.20 18.14
CA PHE A 248 -16.32 -12.11 19.04
C PHE A 248 -17.55 -11.48 19.70
N GLY A 249 -18.77 -11.96 19.40
CA GLY A 249 -20.01 -11.32 19.85
C GLY A 249 -20.37 -10.05 19.06
N GLY A 250 -19.72 -9.81 17.91
CA GLY A 250 -20.01 -8.74 16.98
C GLY A 250 -18.85 -7.75 16.75
N PRO A 251 -19.00 -6.82 15.78
CA PRO A 251 -17.91 -5.93 15.36
C PRO A 251 -17.38 -5.00 16.46
N ALA A 252 -18.24 -4.48 17.34
CA ALA A 252 -17.84 -3.56 18.40
C ALA A 252 -16.94 -4.26 19.44
N THR A 253 -17.34 -5.44 19.90
CA THR A 253 -16.56 -6.25 20.84
C THR A 253 -15.26 -6.76 20.21
N TRP A 254 -15.26 -7.07 18.90
CA TRP A 254 -14.03 -7.35 18.17
C TRP A 254 -13.06 -6.17 18.21
N ILE A 255 -13.53 -4.94 17.92
CA ILE A 255 -12.67 -3.73 17.98
C ILE A 255 -12.07 -3.59 19.36
N GLU A 256 -12.88 -3.68 20.41
CA GLU A 256 -12.43 -3.51 21.80
C GLU A 256 -11.33 -4.51 22.15
N ASN A 257 -11.60 -5.81 21.98
CA ASN A 257 -10.68 -6.88 22.34
C ASN A 257 -9.38 -6.81 21.53
N VAL A 258 -9.50 -6.66 20.21
CA VAL A 258 -8.35 -6.63 19.31
C VAL A 258 -7.52 -5.38 19.51
N THR A 259 -8.15 -4.23 19.77
CA THR A 259 -7.43 -3.00 20.08
C THR A 259 -6.64 -3.16 21.36
N ALA A 260 -7.24 -3.69 22.44
CA ALA A 260 -6.56 -3.90 23.70
C ALA A 260 -5.35 -4.84 23.55
N GLU A 261 -5.53 -5.97 22.86
CA GLU A 261 -4.44 -6.94 22.63
C GLU A 261 -3.32 -6.34 21.76
N CYS A 262 -3.66 -5.62 20.69
CA CYS A 262 -2.66 -4.96 19.85
C CYS A 262 -1.92 -3.86 20.63
N GLN A 263 -2.61 -3.08 21.47
CA GLN A 263 -1.99 -2.05 22.29
C GLN A 263 -0.97 -2.63 23.26
N GLU A 264 -1.31 -3.73 23.92
CA GLU A 264 -0.42 -4.43 24.83
C GLU A 264 0.80 -5.01 24.09
N LYS A 265 0.56 -5.84 23.08
CA LYS A 265 1.63 -6.60 22.40
C LYS A 265 2.54 -5.73 21.55
N LEU A 266 2.04 -4.63 20.99
CA LEU A 266 2.84 -3.70 20.18
C LEU A 266 3.48 -2.58 21.01
N ALA A 267 3.21 -2.48 22.32
CA ALA A 267 3.80 -1.45 23.17
C ALA A 267 5.33 -1.31 23.05
N PRO A 268 6.14 -2.39 22.99
CA PRO A 268 7.60 -2.29 22.85
C PRO A 268 8.06 -1.59 21.56
N LEU A 269 7.25 -1.61 20.49
CA LEU A 269 7.57 -0.96 19.22
C LEU A 269 7.68 0.57 19.36
N PHE A 270 6.93 1.14 20.30
CA PHE A 270 6.85 2.59 20.55
C PHE A 270 7.80 3.08 21.64
N GLN A 271 8.46 2.15 22.34
CA GLN A 271 9.46 2.48 23.35
C GLN A 271 10.80 2.74 22.66
N LEU A 272 11.04 4.00 22.30
CA LEU A 272 12.28 4.40 21.63
C LEU A 272 13.47 4.33 22.59
N THR A 273 14.56 3.71 22.15
CA THR A 273 15.85 3.84 22.82
C THR A 273 16.45 5.23 22.57
N THR A 274 17.52 5.57 23.29
CA THR A 274 18.27 6.81 23.04
C THR A 274 18.74 6.89 21.59
N GLY A 275 19.34 5.82 21.05
CA GLY A 275 19.84 5.81 19.67
C GLY A 275 18.74 5.87 18.62
N GLU A 276 17.59 5.23 18.87
CA GLU A 276 16.42 5.34 17.97
C GLU A 276 15.84 6.76 17.97
N SER A 277 15.83 7.42 19.12
CA SER A 277 15.41 8.83 19.25
C SER A 277 16.39 9.76 18.53
N GLU A 278 17.70 9.56 18.72
CA GLU A 278 18.75 10.32 18.04
C GLU A 278 18.66 10.22 16.51
N PHE A 279 18.41 9.01 15.98
CA PHE A 279 18.16 8.80 14.55
C PHE A 279 16.94 9.59 14.05
N LEU A 280 15.81 9.51 14.76
CA LEU A 280 14.61 10.25 14.38
C LEU A 280 14.82 11.77 14.45
N ASP A 281 15.47 12.27 15.50
CA ASP A 281 15.78 13.69 15.67
C ASP A 281 16.74 14.20 14.59
N ALA A 282 17.72 13.38 14.18
CA ALA A 282 18.61 13.70 13.06
C ALA A 282 17.80 13.91 11.77
N VAL A 283 16.91 12.99 11.44
CA VAL A 283 16.14 13.04 10.19
C VAL A 283 15.07 14.14 10.24
N LEU A 284 14.27 14.16 11.31
CA LEU A 284 13.06 14.98 11.39
C LEU A 284 13.35 16.43 11.77
N ASP A 285 14.39 16.68 12.57
CA ASP A 285 14.76 18.03 12.93
C ASP A 285 15.91 18.54 12.06
N ARG A 286 16.98 17.79 11.84
CA ARG A 286 18.17 18.33 11.14
C ARG A 286 18.19 18.05 9.64
N GLY A 287 17.37 17.11 9.16
CA GLY A 287 17.44 16.62 7.79
C GLY A 287 18.78 15.94 7.52
N GLU A 288 19.30 15.24 8.52
CA GLU A 288 20.52 14.45 8.49
C GLU A 288 20.14 12.98 8.61
N ILE A 289 20.87 12.10 7.93
CA ILE A 289 20.65 10.66 8.01
C ILE A 289 21.92 10.07 8.60
N ASP A 290 21.81 9.59 9.84
CA ASP A 290 22.88 8.88 10.54
C ASP A 290 22.25 7.69 11.26
N ALA A 291 22.49 6.49 10.72
CA ALA A 291 21.92 5.26 11.28
C ALA A 291 22.88 4.56 12.25
N SER A 292 24.05 5.15 12.55
CA SER A 292 25.02 4.63 13.52
C SER A 292 24.43 4.36 14.91
N PRO A 293 23.55 5.24 15.47
CA PRO A 293 22.98 5.03 16.80
C PRO A 293 22.00 3.84 16.89
N LEU A 294 21.53 3.30 15.76
CA LEU A 294 20.55 2.20 15.75
C LEU A 294 21.13 0.85 16.17
N GLY A 295 22.47 0.71 16.22
CA GLY A 295 23.13 -0.54 16.62
C GLY A 295 22.84 -1.73 15.69
N VAL A 296 22.53 -1.46 14.41
CA VAL A 296 22.20 -2.47 13.40
C VAL A 296 23.44 -2.95 12.63
N PRO A 297 23.39 -4.12 11.96
CA PRO A 297 24.49 -4.56 11.10
C PRO A 297 24.83 -3.53 10.02
N GLU A 298 26.10 -3.46 9.65
CA GLU A 298 26.63 -2.50 8.67
C GLU A 298 25.81 -2.46 7.37
N ARG A 299 25.51 -3.62 6.78
CA ARG A 299 24.67 -3.70 5.56
C ARG A 299 23.32 -2.99 5.69
N VAL A 300 22.71 -3.02 6.89
CA VAL A 300 21.38 -2.44 7.16
C VAL A 300 21.54 -0.94 7.34
N ARG A 301 22.56 -0.49 8.07
CA ARG A 301 22.91 0.92 8.19
C ARG A 301 23.15 1.55 6.82
N ASP A 302 23.97 0.91 5.98
CA ASP A 302 24.30 1.39 4.64
C ASP A 302 23.04 1.50 3.77
N ALA A 303 22.13 0.52 3.87
CA ALA A 303 20.86 0.55 3.16
C ALA A 303 19.93 1.69 3.64
N ILE A 304 19.88 1.97 4.95
CA ILE A 304 19.13 3.10 5.53
C ILE A 304 19.71 4.42 5.02
N GLU A 305 21.03 4.60 5.05
CA GLU A 305 21.70 5.83 4.60
C GLU A 305 21.66 6.02 3.08
N ALA A 306 21.59 4.92 2.33
CA ALA A 306 21.36 4.93 0.90
C ALA A 306 19.89 5.19 0.50
N SER A 307 18.95 5.11 1.45
CA SER A 307 17.51 5.16 1.18
C SER A 307 17.08 6.44 0.47
N PRO A 308 16.53 6.34 -0.76
CA PRO A 308 16.00 7.51 -1.45
C PRO A 308 14.83 8.16 -0.73
N ALA A 309 14.04 7.40 0.04
CA ALA A 309 12.94 7.92 0.84
C ALA A 309 13.42 8.83 1.97
N LEU A 310 14.45 8.41 2.70
CA LEU A 310 15.04 9.22 3.77
C LEU A 310 15.76 10.44 3.19
N ARG A 311 16.50 10.30 2.08
CA ARG A 311 17.15 11.42 1.40
C ARG A 311 16.15 12.48 0.96
N TRP A 312 15.02 12.05 0.38
CA TRP A 312 13.93 12.96 0.03
C TRP A 312 13.32 13.64 1.26
N LYS A 313 13.09 12.91 2.36
CA LYS A 313 12.59 13.48 3.62
C LYS A 313 13.56 14.52 4.19
N ALA A 314 14.84 14.17 4.28
CA ALA A 314 15.92 15.02 4.79
C ALA A 314 16.05 16.33 4.01
N GLN A 315 15.97 16.26 2.68
CA GLN A 315 15.97 17.44 1.81
C GLN A 315 14.76 18.35 2.09
N ASN A 316 13.56 17.79 2.26
CA ASN A 316 12.36 18.57 2.58
C ASN A 316 12.44 19.24 3.95
N VAL A 317 12.99 18.55 4.96
CA VAL A 317 13.20 19.13 6.30
C VAL A 317 14.13 20.34 6.22
N LYS A 318 15.26 20.21 5.51
CA LYS A 318 16.22 21.32 5.27
C LYS A 318 15.58 22.49 4.52
N ALA A 319 14.78 22.21 3.49
CA ALA A 319 14.07 23.23 2.72
C ALA A 319 13.07 24.00 3.59
N TRP A 320 12.25 23.27 4.37
CA TRP A 320 11.28 23.86 5.27
C TRP A 320 11.94 24.76 6.33
N LYS A 321 13.06 24.31 6.93
CA LYS A 321 13.79 25.09 7.93
C LYS A 321 14.49 26.34 7.39
N SER A 322 15.00 26.28 6.15
CA SER A 322 15.60 27.44 5.49
C SER A 322 14.58 28.44 4.94
N GLY A 323 13.28 28.15 5.07
CA GLY A 323 12.20 28.95 4.47
C GLY A 323 12.10 28.79 2.95
N ASP A 324 12.84 27.84 2.37
CA ASP A 324 12.83 27.57 0.94
C ASP A 324 11.55 26.80 0.55
N LYS A 325 10.65 27.49 -0.15
CA LYS A 325 9.42 26.91 -0.68
C LYS A 325 9.61 26.24 -2.04
N SER A 326 10.83 26.18 -2.59
CA SER A 326 11.13 25.56 -3.89
C SER A 326 10.77 24.06 -3.92
N LEU A 327 10.84 23.41 -2.75
CA LEU A 327 10.51 21.99 -2.54
C LEU A 327 9.11 21.77 -1.95
N ALA A 328 8.37 22.84 -1.63
CA ALA A 328 6.97 22.70 -1.22
C ALA A 328 6.14 22.14 -2.37
N PRO A 329 5.17 21.21 -2.11
CA PRO A 329 4.28 20.75 -3.15
C PRO A 329 3.61 21.96 -3.79
N ARG A 330 3.83 22.14 -5.11
CA ARG A 330 3.24 23.23 -5.87
C ARG A 330 1.71 23.10 -5.79
N THR A 331 1.05 23.88 -4.94
CA THR A 331 -0.38 24.16 -5.08
C THR A 331 -0.54 24.97 -6.36
N ARG A 332 -0.87 24.30 -7.46
CA ARG A 332 -1.00 24.97 -8.75
C ARG A 332 -2.30 25.78 -8.71
N ARG A 333 -2.16 27.10 -8.66
CA ARG A 333 -3.25 28.09 -8.83
C ARG A 333 -4.23 27.62 -9.91
N GLY A 334 -5.50 27.49 -9.54
CA GLY A 334 -6.58 27.19 -10.48
C GLY A 334 -6.53 28.14 -11.67
N ARG A 335 -6.58 27.57 -12.89
CA ARG A 335 -6.78 28.35 -14.11
C ARG A 335 -8.07 29.17 -13.96
N ARG A 336 -7.95 30.50 -14.03
CA ARG A 336 -9.07 31.41 -14.29
C ARG A 336 -9.90 30.85 -15.45
N ARG A 337 -11.19 30.59 -15.21
CA ARG A 337 -12.20 30.41 -16.26
C ARG A 337 -12.58 31.79 -16.78
N ASP A 338 -11.82 32.31 -17.73
CA ASP A 338 -12.33 33.32 -18.66
C ASP A 338 -12.70 32.61 -19.95
N ARG A 339 -14.01 32.37 -20.13
CA ARG A 339 -14.72 32.24 -21.42
C ARG A 339 -16.20 31.98 -21.12
N GLN A 340 -16.97 33.04 -21.15
CA GLN A 340 -18.43 33.04 -21.13
C GLN A 340 -18.93 32.67 -22.54
N PRO A 341 -19.79 31.66 -22.72
CA PRO A 341 -20.41 31.38 -24.01
C PRO A 341 -21.58 32.35 -24.29
N PRO A 342 -21.91 32.65 -25.56
CA PRO A 342 -23.00 33.56 -25.89
C PRO A 342 -24.36 32.91 -25.59
N ALA A 343 -25.32 33.74 -25.15
CA ALA A 343 -26.65 33.32 -24.75
C ALA A 343 -27.50 32.82 -25.93
N PRO A 344 -28.37 31.82 -25.74
CA PRO A 344 -29.29 31.36 -26.77
C PRO A 344 -30.50 32.30 -26.89
N THR A 345 -30.86 32.58 -28.14
CA THR A 345 -32.11 33.18 -28.59
C THR A 345 -33.33 32.41 -28.08
N GLY A 346 -34.22 33.11 -27.39
CA GLY A 346 -35.56 32.64 -27.03
C GLY A 346 -36.59 33.71 -27.39
N ALA A 347 -37.33 33.48 -28.48
CA ALA A 347 -38.58 34.17 -28.75
C ALA A 347 -39.67 33.61 -27.83
N LEU A 348 -40.60 34.47 -27.37
CA LEU A 348 -42.06 34.31 -27.45
C LEU A 348 -42.80 35.42 -26.67
N LYS A 349 -43.65 36.17 -27.42
CA LYS A 349 -44.99 36.75 -27.11
C LYS A 349 -45.11 37.68 -25.88
N GLY A 350 -45.46 38.96 -26.04
CA GLY A 350 -46.81 39.52 -26.33
C GLY A 350 -47.26 40.27 -25.05
N ASP A 351 -47.98 41.38 -24.99
CA ASP A 351 -48.76 42.19 -25.91
C ASP A 351 -48.73 43.65 -25.40
N GLU A 352 -49.01 44.58 -26.31
CA GLU A 352 -49.20 46.01 -26.07
C GLU A 352 -50.36 46.31 -25.11
N LYS A 353 -50.11 47.21 -24.14
CA LYS A 353 -50.88 48.46 -23.97
C LYS A 353 -50.18 49.45 -23.07
#